data_AF-A0A9Q2IAG5-F1
#
_entry.id   AF-A0A9Q2IAG5-F1
#
_cell.length_a   1.000
_cell.length_b   1.000
_cell.length_c   1.000
_cell.angle_alpha   90.00
_cell.angle_beta   90.00
_cell.angle_gamma   90.00
#
_symmetry.space_group_name_H-M   'P 1'
#
loop_
_entity.id
_entity.type
_entity.pdbx_description
1 polymer ?
#
loop_
_entity_poly.entity_id
_entity_poly.type
_entity_poly.pdbx_seq_one_letter_code
_entity_poly.pdbx_strand_id
1 'polypeptide(L)'
;MTVAEIIPYTPSELISVITTADKTKTNLFLSLFFRQEVTSPARDIALDLIDSSDVPMAAFCSPMVGSRVMRDKGYETKSFTPGYLKPKKRSTFRNLSHAGRAR
;
A
#
# COMPACT_ATOMS: atom_id res chain seq x y z
N MET A 1 33.37 -17.95 21.13
CA MET A 1 32.64 -17.39 19.97
C MET A 1 31.19 -17.24 20.38
N THR A 2 30.78 -16.06 20.84
CA THR A 2 29.38 -15.78 21.18
C THR A 2 28.64 -15.46 19.89
N VAL A 3 27.67 -16.30 19.54
CA VAL A 3 26.72 -15.99 18.47
C VAL A 3 25.91 -14.79 18.97
N ALA A 4 26.07 -13.64 18.34
CA ALA A 4 25.22 -12.49 18.64
C ALA A 4 23.78 -12.85 18.27
N GLU A 5 22.92 -12.97 19.28
CA GLU A 5 21.49 -13.18 19.08
C GLU A 5 20.90 -11.94 18.41
N ILE A 6 20.43 -12.09 17.17
CA ILE A 6 19.81 -11.00 16.43
C ILE A 6 18.37 -10.91 16.89
N ILE A 7 18.10 -9.98 17.81
CA ILE A 7 16.74 -9.68 18.26
C ILE A 7 16.05 -8.87 17.14
N PRO A 8 14.97 -9.37 16.52
CA PRO A 8 14.25 -8.63 15.49
C PRO A 8 13.49 -7.46 16.12
N TYR A 9 13.45 -6.32 15.43
CA TYR A 9 12.61 -5.19 15.81
C TYR A 9 11.13 -5.57 15.80
N THR A 10 10.39 -5.03 16.77
CA THR A 10 8.94 -5.21 16.86
C THR A 10 8.21 -4.33 15.82
N PRO A 11 6.97 -4.70 15.42
CA PRO A 11 6.19 -3.89 14.49
C PRO A 11 5.98 -2.45 14.98
N SER A 12 5.77 -2.25 16.28
CA SER A 12 5.55 -0.93 16.87
C SER A 12 6.77 -0.02 16.72
N GLU A 13 7.98 -0.56 16.90
CA GLU A 13 9.24 0.18 16.69
C GLU A 13 9.41 0.57 15.22
N LEU A 14 9.13 -0.35 14.30
CA LEU A 14 9.23 -0.09 12.86
C LEU A 14 8.21 0.97 12.39
N ILE A 15 6.97 0.90 12.90
CA ILE A 15 5.92 1.89 12.60
C ILE A 15 6.34 3.28 13.08
N SER A 16 6.91 3.39 14.29
CA SER A 16 7.39 4.66 14.84
C SER A 16 8.45 5.34 13.96
N VAL A 17 9.37 4.55 13.39
CA VAL A 17 10.37 5.08 12.45
C VAL A 17 9.72 5.54 11.15
N ILE A 18 8.77 4.78 10.61
CA ILE A 18 8.05 5.13 9.38
C ILE A 18 7.27 6.44 9.56
N THR A 19 6.46 6.58 10.61
CA THR A 19 5.65 7.79 10.82
C THR A 19 6.48 9.06 11.01
N THR A 20 7.71 8.91 11.53
CA THR A 20 8.65 10.03 11.68
C THR A 20 9.33 10.41 10.36
N ALA A 21 9.70 9.41 9.54
CA ALA A 21 10.48 9.59 8.32
C ALA A 21 9.61 9.97 7.09
N ASP A 22 8.36 9.54 7.04
CA ASP A 22 7.51 9.63 5.84
C ASP A 22 6.85 11.01 5.61
N LYS A 23 7.42 12.07 6.20
CA LYS A 23 6.78 13.39 6.23
C LYS A 23 6.70 14.13 4.89
N THR A 24 7.31 13.67 3.79
CA THR A 24 7.43 14.53 2.59
C THR A 24 7.55 13.77 1.25
N LYS A 25 6.55 12.96 0.90
CA LYS A 25 6.31 12.63 -0.52
C LYS A 25 4.85 12.87 -0.88
N THR A 26 4.48 14.13 -1.01
CA THR A 26 3.17 14.51 -1.55
C THR A 26 3.13 14.18 -3.03
N ASN A 27 2.46 13.08 -3.39
CA ASN A 27 2.12 12.81 -4.77
C ASN A 27 1.06 13.83 -5.21
N LEU A 28 1.38 14.65 -6.23
CA LEU A 28 0.52 15.72 -6.72
C LEU A 28 -0.90 15.22 -7.04
N PHE A 29 -1.02 14.10 -7.76
CA PHE A 29 -2.32 13.56 -8.16
C PHE A 29 -3.15 13.10 -6.96
N LEU A 30 -2.52 12.42 -6.00
CA LEU A 30 -3.21 12.00 -4.77
C LEU A 30 -3.65 13.22 -3.95
N SER A 31 -2.78 14.23 -3.84
CA SER A 31 -3.09 15.44 -3.06
C SER A 31 -4.20 16.31 -3.65
N LEU A 32 -4.40 16.26 -4.97
CA LEU A 32 -5.42 17.05 -5.66
C LEU A 32 -6.76 16.33 -5.75
N PHE A 33 -6.77 15.05 -6.14
CA PHE A 33 -8.01 14.33 -6.48
C PHE A 33 -8.40 13.24 -5.48
N PHE A 34 -7.47 12.73 -4.67
CA PHE A 34 -7.69 11.58 -3.77
C PHE A 34 -7.30 11.93 -2.33
N ARG A 35 -8.02 12.88 -1.74
CA ARG A 35 -7.71 13.46 -0.43
C ARG A 35 -8.23 12.64 0.74
N GLN A 36 -9.21 11.76 0.49
CA GLN A 36 -9.83 10.92 1.50
C GLN A 36 -9.18 9.54 1.52
N GLU A 37 -9.04 8.99 2.72
CA GLU A 37 -8.58 7.63 2.96
C GLU A 37 -9.64 6.87 3.74
N VAL A 38 -9.91 5.63 3.34
CA VAL A 38 -10.85 4.73 4.01
C VAL A 38 -10.17 3.39 4.21
N THR A 39 -10.10 2.93 5.46
CA THR A 39 -9.53 1.64 5.82
C THR A 39 -10.65 0.63 6.10
N SER A 40 -10.61 -0.52 5.43
CA SER A 40 -11.56 -1.62 5.66
C SER A 40 -10.91 -2.73 6.49
N PRO A 41 -11.64 -3.34 7.46
CA PRO A 41 -11.17 -4.56 8.13
C PRO A 41 -11.31 -5.81 7.26
N ALA A 42 -12.12 -5.74 6.20
CA ALA A 42 -12.33 -6.85 5.26
C ALA A 42 -11.28 -6.83 4.13
N ARG A 43 -11.06 -8.01 3.53
CA ARG A 43 -10.17 -8.14 2.37
C ARG A 43 -10.66 -7.31 1.18
N ASP A 44 -11.97 -7.32 0.96
CA ASP A 44 -12.60 -6.59 -0.14
C ASP A 44 -13.07 -5.23 0.34
N ILE A 45 -12.96 -4.24 -0.54
CA ILE A 45 -13.41 -2.88 -0.28
C ILE A 45 -14.80 -2.74 -0.87
N ALA A 46 -15.79 -2.46 -0.03
CA ALA A 46 -17.15 -2.13 -0.46
C ALA A 46 -17.27 -0.62 -0.69
N LEU A 47 -17.57 -0.24 -1.92
CA LEU A 47 -17.75 1.15 -2.37
C LEU A 47 -19.03 1.78 -1.79
N ASP A 48 -20.07 0.96 -1.54
CA ASP A 48 -21.32 1.40 -0.92
C ASP A 48 -21.17 1.87 0.53
N LEU A 49 -20.11 1.44 1.23
CA LEU A 49 -19.85 1.82 2.63
C LEU A 49 -19.04 3.12 2.76
N ILE A 50 -18.72 3.76 1.64
CA ILE A 50 -17.98 5.02 1.63
C ILE A 50 -19.00 6.16 1.75
N ASP A 51 -18.98 6.88 2.88
CA ASP A 51 -19.93 7.94 3.22
C ASP A 51 -19.74 9.24 2.41
N SER A 52 -19.27 9.17 1.16
CA SER A 52 -18.99 10.32 0.31
C SER A 52 -19.89 10.33 -0.92
N SER A 53 -20.70 11.39 -1.07
CA SER A 53 -21.65 11.55 -2.18
C SER A 53 -20.99 11.65 -3.55
N ASP A 54 -19.72 12.05 -3.59
CA ASP A 54 -19.01 12.40 -4.82
C ASP A 54 -18.16 11.24 -5.37
N VAL A 55 -18.14 10.10 -4.67
CA VAL A 55 -17.41 8.90 -5.08
C VAL A 55 -18.37 7.96 -5.81
N PRO A 56 -18.04 7.47 -7.02
CA PRO A 56 -18.88 6.50 -7.71
C PRO A 56 -19.04 5.24 -6.85
N MET A 57 -20.28 4.94 -6.47
CA MET A 57 -20.64 3.80 -5.61
C MET A 57 -20.48 2.43 -6.29
N ALA A 58 -20.25 2.42 -7.60
CA ALA A 58 -20.02 1.21 -8.38
C ALA A 58 -18.88 1.42 -9.39
N ALA A 59 -18.07 0.38 -9.58
CA ALA A 59 -17.00 0.32 -10.55
C ALA A 59 -17.30 -0.77 -11.58
N PHE A 60 -16.98 -0.50 -12.84
CA PHE A 60 -17.05 -1.53 -13.88
C PHE A 60 -15.74 -2.33 -13.90
N CYS A 61 -15.80 -3.60 -13.50
CA CYS A 61 -14.65 -4.50 -13.48
C CYS A 61 -14.70 -5.45 -14.66
N SER A 62 -13.62 -5.51 -15.44
CA SER A 62 -13.47 -6.45 -16.55
C SER A 62 -12.19 -7.28 -16.37
N PRO A 63 -12.24 -8.60 -16.54
CA PRO A 63 -11.04 -9.41 -16.48
C PRO A 63 -10.11 -9.10 -17.65
N MET A 64 -8.81 -9.23 -17.39
CA MET A 64 -7.76 -9.12 -18.41
C MET A 64 -7.21 -10.50 -18.76
N VAL A 65 -7.05 -10.78 -20.05
CA VAL A 65 -6.35 -11.97 -20.55
C VAL A 65 -5.15 -11.49 -21.37
N GLY A 66 -3.94 -11.73 -20.86
CA GLY A 66 -2.74 -11.10 -21.39
C GLY A 66 -2.84 -9.58 -21.32
N SER A 67 -2.67 -8.91 -22.45
CA SER A 67 -2.76 -7.44 -22.57
C SER A 67 -4.12 -6.93 -23.07
N ARG A 68 -5.14 -7.79 -23.20
CA ARG A 68 -6.47 -7.41 -23.71
C ARG A 68 -7.53 -7.49 -22.62
N VAL A 69 -8.31 -6.41 -22.51
CA VAL A 69 -9.49 -6.34 -21.62
C VAL A 69 -10.65 -7.09 -22.26
N MET A 70 -11.27 -8.02 -21.52
CA MET A 70 -12.49 -8.71 -21.94
C MET A 70 -13.73 -7.94 -21.50
N ARG A 71 -14.12 -6.92 -22.26
CA ARG A 71 -15.29 -6.08 -21.93
C ARG A 71 -16.61 -6.86 -21.91
N ASP A 72 -16.73 -7.89 -22.76
CA ASP A 72 -17.92 -8.74 -22.83
C ASP A 72 -18.16 -9.56 -21.55
N LYS A 73 -17.10 -9.76 -20.75
CA LYS A 73 -17.17 -10.41 -19.43
C LYS A 73 -17.10 -9.40 -18.29
N GLY A 74 -17.23 -8.12 -18.59
CA GLY A 74 -17.25 -7.06 -17.60
C GLY A 74 -18.57 -7.05 -16.84
N TYR A 75 -18.50 -6.67 -15.58
CA TYR A 75 -19.67 -6.50 -14.72
C TYR A 75 -19.50 -5.25 -13.86
N GLU A 76 -20.62 -4.62 -13.53
CA GLU A 76 -20.65 -3.56 -12.55
C GLU A 76 -20.61 -4.19 -11.15
N THR A 77 -19.69 -3.72 -10.32
CA THR A 77 -19.50 -4.21 -8.96
C THR A 77 -19.36 -3.07 -7.99
N LYS A 78 -19.90 -3.30 -6.80
CA LYS A 78 -19.82 -2.38 -5.68
C LYS A 78 -18.76 -2.79 -4.67
N SER A 79 -18.09 -3.91 -4.92
CA SER A 79 -16.94 -4.34 -4.16
C SER A 79 -15.79 -4.75 -5.08
N PHE A 80 -14.57 -4.49 -4.64
CA PHE A 80 -13.38 -4.93 -5.35
C PHE A 80 -12.30 -5.40 -4.38
N THR A 81 -11.50 -6.37 -4.83
CA THR A 81 -10.32 -6.82 -4.08
C THR A 81 -9.11 -5.95 -4.47
N PRO A 82 -8.51 -5.20 -3.54
CA PRO A 82 -7.33 -4.40 -3.82
C PRO A 82 -6.09 -5.27 -4.07
N GLY A 83 -5.15 -4.74 -4.85
CA GLY A 83 -3.84 -5.38 -5.05
C GLY A 83 -3.01 -5.36 -3.77
N TYR A 84 -2.67 -6.53 -3.23
CA TYR A 84 -1.89 -6.63 -2.00
C TYR A 84 -0.39 -6.38 -2.27
N LEU A 85 0.17 -5.33 -1.67
CA LEU A 85 1.59 -4.98 -1.76
C LEU A 85 2.33 -5.38 -0.47
N LYS A 86 3.38 -6.19 -0.61
CA LYS A 86 4.26 -6.59 0.52
C LYS A 86 5.74 -6.62 0.10
N PRO A 87 6.36 -5.45 -0.17
CA PRO A 87 7.76 -5.39 -0.56
C PRO A 87 8.67 -5.90 0.58
N LYS A 88 9.66 -6.73 0.23
CA LYS A 88 10.66 -7.25 1.18
C LYS A 88 12.06 -6.91 0.68
N LYS A 89 12.89 -6.35 1.56
CA LYS A 89 14.31 -6.05 1.27
C LYS A 89 15.20 -6.77 2.28
N ARG A 90 16.34 -7.27 1.80
CA ARG A 90 17.36 -7.89 2.66
C ARG A 90 18.19 -6.80 3.33
N SER A 91 18.13 -6.71 4.65
CA SER A 91 19.08 -5.93 5.44
C SER A 91 20.35 -6.76 5.63
N THR A 92 21.49 -6.22 5.17
CA THR A 92 22.81 -6.78 5.49
C THR A 92 23.66 -5.67 6.09
N PHE A 93 24.57 -6.01 7.01
CA PHE A 93 25.43 -5.04 7.69
C PHE A 93 26.24 -4.17 6.71
N ARG A 94 26.63 -4.74 5.56
CA ARG A 94 27.38 -4.06 4.51
C ARG A 94 26.57 -2.96 3.80
N ASN A 95 25.24 -3.10 3.72
CA ASN A 95 24.35 -2.07 3.15
C ASN A 95 24.09 -0.92 4.14
N LEU A 96 24.18 -1.18 5.44
CA LEU A 96 24.04 -0.17 6.49
C LEU A 96 25.29 0.73 6.60
N SER A 97 26.49 0.17 6.41
CA SER A 97 27.74 0.91 6.59
C SER A 97 28.00 2.00 5.54
N HIS A 98 27.46 1.87 4.33
CA HIS A 98 27.62 2.88 3.26
C HIS A 98 26.67 4.07 3.41
N ALA A 99 25.54 3.90 4.12
CA ALA A 99 24.56 4.96 4.34
C ALA A 99 25.02 5.99 5.40
N GLY A 100 26.01 5.65 6.24
CA GLY A 100 26.50 6.49 7.33
C GLY A 100 27.75 7.32 7.03
N ARG A 101 28.35 7.21 5.83
CA ARG A 101 29.65 7.86 5.50
C ARG A 101 29.51 9.17 4.71
N ALA A 102 28.29 9.67 4.54
CA ALA A 102 28.01 10.98 3.95
C ALA A 102 27.69 12.01 5.04
N ARG A 103 28.67 12.29 5.90
CA ARG A 103 28.79 13.52 6.71
C ARG A 103 30.26 13.80 6.96
#